data_AF-A0A846ZU96-F1
#
_entry.id   AF-A0A846ZU96-F1
#
_cell.length_a   1.000
_cell.length_b   1.000
_cell.length_c   1.000
_cell.angle_alpha   90.00
_cell.angle_beta   90.00
_cell.angle_gamma   90.00
#
_symmetry.space_group_name_H-M   'P 1'
#
loop_
_entity.id
_entity.type
_entity.pdbx_description
1 polymer ?
#
loop_
_entity_poly.entity_id
_entity_poly.type
_entity_poly.pdbx_seq_one_letter_code
_entity_poly.pdbx_strand_id
1 'polypeptide(L)' 'MLLVTGGAGFIGSALVAALNKRGVEDILIVDILGHDQRWKNLRRLRFADYMEADDFSDMVAGEPMDWDVEAIVHLGACSD' A
#
# COMPACT_ATOMS: atom_id res chain seq x y z
N MET A 1 3.35 3.25 -11.63
CA MET A 1 3.17 2.73 -10.26
C MET A 1 1.72 2.76 -9.80
N LEU A 2 1.24 1.69 -9.16
CA LEU A 2 -0.04 1.67 -8.43
C LEU A 2 0.18 1.97 -6.95
N LEU A 3 -0.59 2.88 -6.36
CA LEU A 3 -0.54 3.16 -4.94
C LEU A 3 -1.73 2.52 -4.22
N VAL A 4 -1.48 1.68 -3.22
CA VAL A 4 -2.53 1.02 -2.44
C VAL A 4 -2.38 1.39 -0.97
N THR A 5 -3.32 2.19 -0.43
CA THR A 5 -3.39 2.42 1.02
C THR A 5 -4.14 1.26 1.69
N GLY A 6 -3.78 0.91 2.93
CA GLY A 6 -4.38 -0.25 3.61
C GLY A 6 -3.99 -1.60 2.98
N GLY A 7 -2.86 -1.66 2.27
CA GLY A 7 -2.42 -2.84 1.51
C GLY A 7 -2.01 -4.05 2.35
N ALA A 8 -1.66 -3.87 3.62
CA ALA A 8 -1.44 -4.95 4.59
C ALA A 8 -2.74 -5.44 5.25
N GLY A 9 -3.83 -4.68 5.11
CA GLY A 9 -5.17 -5.05 5.56
C GLY A 9 -5.76 -6.26 4.81
N PHE A 10 -6.93 -6.74 5.27
CA PHE A 10 -7.56 -7.92 4.69
C PHE A 10 -7.91 -7.76 3.21
N ILE A 11 -8.61 -6.69 2.84
CA ILE A 11 -9.01 -6.42 1.45
C ILE A 11 -7.80 -5.98 0.62
N GLY A 12 -6.96 -5.09 1.17
CA GLY A 12 -5.78 -4.59 0.46
C GLY A 12 -4.81 -5.69 0.04
N SER A 13 -4.52 -6.63 0.94
CA SER A 13 -3.61 -7.74 0.62
C SER A 13 -4.20 -8.72 -0.40
N ALA A 14 -5.53 -8.94 -0.38
CA ALA A 14 -6.21 -9.75 -1.40
C ALA A 14 -6.19 -9.07 -2.78
N LEU A 15 -6.37 -7.74 -2.83
CA LEU A 15 -6.25 -6.96 -4.05
C LEU A 15 -4.84 -7.06 -4.63
N VAL A 16 -3.80 -6.81 -3.82
CA VAL A 16 -2.40 -6.91 -4.26
C VAL A 16 -2.07 -8.34 -4.72
N ALA A 17 -2.56 -9.38 -4.04
CA ALA A 17 -2.40 -10.76 -4.49
C ALA A 17 -3.05 -11.00 -5.87
N ALA A 18 -4.23 -10.42 -6.13
CA ALA A 18 -4.89 -10.51 -7.42
C ALA A 18 -4.14 -9.74 -8.52
N LEU A 19 -3.54 -8.60 -8.20
CA LEU A 19 -2.67 -7.82 -9.09
C LEU A 19 -1.39 -8.59 -9.43
N ASN A 20 -0.72 -9.19 -8.44
CA ASN A 20 0.46 -10.02 -8.65
C ASN A 20 0.19 -11.24 -9.54
N LYS A 21 -1.01 -11.85 -9.45
CA LYS A 21 -1.43 -12.94 -10.35
C LYS A 21 -1.57 -12.48 -11.81
N ARG A 22 -1.75 -11.18 -12.03
CA ARG A 22 -1.83 -10.56 -13.36
C ARG A 22 -0.48 -10.00 -13.83
N GLY A 23 0.59 -10.20 -13.05
CA GLY A 23 1.94 -9.70 -13.37
C GLY A 23 2.19 -8.24 -12.98
N VAL A 24 1.29 -7.64 -12.19
CA VAL A 24 1.47 -6.27 -11.69
C VAL A 24 2.21 -6.32 -10.36
N GLU A 25 3.39 -5.70 -10.33
CA GLU A 25 4.32 -5.74 -9.19
C GLU A 25 4.88 -4.35 -8.86
N ASP A 26 4.76 -3.37 -9.76
CA ASP A 26 5.08 -1.96 -9.53
C ASP A 26 3.99 -1.29 -8.67
N ILE A 27 3.99 -1.67 -7.39
CA ILE A 27 2.99 -1.30 -6.39
C ILE A 27 3.69 -0.68 -5.19
N LEU A 28 3.26 0.53 -4.80
CA LEU A 28 3.59 1.12 -3.51
C LEU A 28 2.47 0.80 -2.51
N ILE A 29 2.81 0.12 -1.43
CA ILE A 29 1.88 -0.12 -0.33
C ILE A 29 2.06 0.97 0.72
N VAL A 30 0.97 1.62 1.11
CA VAL A 30 0.94 2.55 2.24
C VAL A 30 0.08 1.93 3.34
N ASP A 31 0.64 1.66 4.50
CA ASP A 31 -0.13 1.10 5.63
C ASP A 31 0.48 1.54 6.97
N ILE A 32 -0.07 1.03 8.07
CA ILE A 32 0.49 1.19 9.42
C ILE A 32 0.91 -0.21 9.89
N LEU A 33 2.20 -0.52 9.81
CA LEU A 33 2.73 -1.77 10.32
C LEU A 33 3.13 -1.60 11.79
N GLY A 34 2.12 -1.75 12.66
CA GLY A 34 2.33 -1.75 14.11
C GLY A 34 2.84 -3.11 14.64
N HIS A 35 2.53 -3.38 15.91
CA HIS A 35 2.88 -4.65 16.58
C HIS A 35 1.97 -5.84 16.25
N ASP A 36 0.99 -5.64 15.38
CA ASP A 36 0.03 -6.68 15.07
C ASP A 36 0.57 -7.68 14.03
N GLN A 37 -0.28 -8.56 13.54
CA GLN A 37 0.10 -9.59 12.58
C GLN A 37 -0.18 -9.21 11.12
N ARG A 38 -0.64 -7.98 10.83
CA ARG A 38 -1.03 -7.56 9.46
C ARG A 38 0.14 -7.59 8.48
N TRP A 39 1.36 -7.29 8.96
CA TRP A 39 2.59 -7.42 8.16
C TRP A 39 2.76 -8.82 7.54
N LYS A 40 2.19 -9.87 8.16
CA LYS A 40 2.28 -11.24 7.63
C LYS A 40 1.55 -11.39 6.29
N ASN A 41 0.53 -10.56 6.03
CA ASN A 41 -0.20 -10.55 4.77
C ASN A 41 0.70 -10.14 3.60
N LEU A 42 1.74 -9.34 3.85
CA LEU A 42 2.67 -8.87 2.82
C LEU A 42 3.74 -9.90 2.41
N ARG A 43 4.05 -10.88 3.27
CA ARG A 43 5.18 -11.83 3.08
C ARG A 43 5.20 -12.62 1.78
N ARG A 44 4.04 -12.80 1.13
CA ARG A 44 3.89 -13.58 -0.10
C ARG A 44 3.52 -12.73 -1.31
N LEU A 45 3.48 -11.41 -1.13
CA LEU A 45 3.15 -10.45 -2.16
C LEU A 45 4.44 -9.94 -2.81
N ARG A 46 4.30 -9.45 -4.03
CA ARG A 46 5.35 -8.76 -4.78
C ARG A 46 4.91 -7.31 -4.96
N PHE A 47 5.70 -6.38 -4.47
CA PHE A 47 5.42 -4.96 -4.51
C PHE A 47 6.77 -4.23 -4.58
N ALA A 48 6.76 -3.03 -5.14
CA ALA A 48 7.98 -2.25 -5.35
C ALA A 48 8.51 -1.70 -4.03
N ASP A 49 7.62 -1.15 -3.20
CA ASP A 49 8.00 -0.59 -1.91
C ASP A 49 6.83 -0.52 -0.91
N TYR A 50 7.17 -0.23 0.33
CA TYR A 50 6.25 0.02 1.43
C TYR A 50 6.57 1.36 2.10
N MET A 51 5.54 2.10 2.50
CA MET A 51 5.66 3.36 3.22
C MET A 51 4.71 3.38 4.41
N GLU A 52 5.18 3.89 5.56
CA GLU A 52 4.32 4.16 6.71
C GLU A 52 3.32 5.26 6.39
N ALA A 53 2.08 5.12 6.86
CA ALA A 53 1.01 6.05 6.54
C ALA A 53 1.26 7.48 7.05
N ASP A 54 1.94 7.62 8.19
CA ASP A 54 2.30 8.93 8.75
C ASP A 54 3.34 9.63 7.86
N ASP A 55 4.38 8.90 7.44
CA ASP A 55 5.40 9.41 6.51
C ASP A 55 4.77 9.80 5.17
N PHE A 56 3.86 8.95 4.65
CA PHE A 56 3.13 9.25 3.42
C PHE A 56 2.30 10.53 3.59
N SER A 57 1.53 10.65 4.68
CA SER A 57 0.69 11.82 4.96
C SER A 57 1.49 13.12 5.00
N ASP A 58 2.61 13.12 5.71
CA ASP A 58 3.51 14.29 5.79
C ASP A 58 4.10 14.63 4.42
N MET A 59 4.44 13.61 3.64
CA MET A 59 4.98 13.78 2.28
C MET A 59 3.96 14.43 1.34
N VAL A 60 2.70 13.96 1.31
CA VAL A 60 1.67 14.54 0.43
C VAL A 60 1.21 15.92 0.90
N ALA A 61 1.34 16.23 2.18
CA ALA A 61 1.01 17.55 2.75
C ALA A 61 2.08 18.61 2.47
N GLY A 62 3.29 18.19 2.08
CA GLY A 62 4.42 19.04 1.76
C GLY A 62 4.34 19.65 0.36
N GLU A 63 5.48 19.62 -0.35
CA GLU A 63 5.54 20.12 -1.73
C GLU A 63 4.97 19.12 -2.73
N PRO A 64 4.43 19.58 -3.87
CA PRO A 64 3.97 18.70 -4.94
C PRO A 64 5.07 17.73 -5.38
N MET A 65 4.75 16.44 -5.36
CA MET A 65 5.67 15.39 -5.76
C MET A 65 5.48 15.04 -7.23
N ASP A 66 6.61 14.85 -7.93
CA ASP A 66 6.63 14.32 -9.29
C ASP A 66 6.65 12.79 -9.26
N TRP A 67 5.49 12.20 -8.92
CA TRP A 67 5.30 10.75 -8.91
C TRP A 67 4.49 10.31 -10.12
N ASP A 68 5.01 9.33 -10.87
CA ASP A 68 4.31 8.68 -11.98
C ASP A 68 3.34 7.60 -11.45
N VAL A 69 2.31 8.07 -10.74
CA VAL A 69 1.22 7.24 -10.20
C VAL A 69 0.14 7.08 -11.26
N GLU A 70 -0.07 5.84 -11.69
CA GLU A 70 -1.09 5.50 -12.68
C GLU A 70 -2.49 5.51 -12.04
N ALA A 71 -2.59 4.95 -10.83
CA ALA A 71 -3.84 4.93 -10.07
C ALA A 71 -3.59 4.77 -8.57
N ILE A 72 -4.57 5.24 -7.79
CA ILE A 72 -4.62 5.10 -6.34
C ILE A 72 -5.82 4.25 -5.96
N VAL A 73 -5.60 3.21 -5.17
CA VAL A 73 -6.65 2.42 -4.52
C VAL A 73 -6.58 2.65 -3.02
N HIS A 74 -7.49 3.47 -2.51
CA HIS A 74 -7.48 3.88 -1.11
C HIS A 74 -8.37 2.96 -0.26
N LEU A 75 -7.77 2.06 0.51
CA LEU A 75 -8.48 1.10 1.38
C LEU A 75 -8.10 1.25 2.87
N GLY A 76 -7.16 2.14 3.20
CA GLY A 76 -6.78 2.44 4.58
C GLY A 76 -7.93 3.11 5.34
N ALA A 77 -8.35 2.50 6.45
CA ALA A 77 -9.37 3.05 7.35
C ALA A 77 -9.19 2.49 8.76
N CYS A 78 -9.63 3.24 9.78
CA CYS A 78 -9.87 2.68 11.11
C CYS A 78 -11.17 1.87 11.05
N SER A 79 -11.07 0.56 10.91
CA SER A 79 -12.20 -0.36 10.73
C SER A 79 -12.47 -1.25 11.93
N ASP A 80 -11.97 -0.84 13.10
CA ASP A 80 -12.20 -1.51 14.39
C ASP A 80 -13.52 -1.03 15.03
#